data_AF-A0A936VWJ7-F1
#
_entry.id   AF-A0A936VWJ7-F1
#
_cell.length_a   1.000
_cell.length_b   1.000
_cell.length_c   1.000
_cell.angle_alpha   90.00
_cell.angle_beta   90.00
_cell.angle_gamma   90.00
#
_symmetry.space_group_name_H-M   'P 1'
#
loop_
_entity.id
_entity.type
_entity.pdbx_description
1 polymer ?
#
loop_
_entity_poly.entity_id
_entity_poly.type
_entity_poly.pdbx_seq_one_letter_code
_entity_poly.pdbx_strand_id
1 'polypeptide(L)'
;MSFGVPTIVTEATNIADDIRIYKSGIAIADNNVSELHQAMEQLYVEYNQAPLAIYAQNGKTMLREKFYWPVLVEKFEELYR
;
A
#
# COMPACT_ATOMS: atom_id res chain seq x y z
N MET A 1 -5.37 -3.45 -1.34
CA MET A 1 -4.39 -3.91 -2.35
C MET A 1 -4.76 -5.20 -3.09
N SER A 2 -4.98 -6.35 -2.44
CA SER A 2 -5.27 -7.62 -3.16
C SER A 2 -6.53 -7.54 -4.03
N PHE A 3 -7.55 -6.82 -3.56
CA PHE A 3 -8.78 -6.55 -4.31
C PHE A 3 -8.70 -5.32 -5.24
N GLY A 4 -7.50 -4.74 -5.42
CA GLY A 4 -7.30 -3.60 -6.31
C GLY A 4 -7.81 -2.25 -5.80
N VAL A 5 -8.22 -2.15 -4.55
CA VAL A 5 -8.65 -0.88 -3.94
C VAL A 5 -7.43 -0.15 -3.36
N PRO A 6 -7.25 1.17 -3.63
CA PRO A 6 -6.27 2.00 -2.94
C PRO A 6 -6.50 2.00 -1.44
N THR A 7 -5.43 2.11 -0.66
CA THR A 7 -5.51 2.05 0.80
C THR A 7 -4.83 3.26 1.41
N ILE A 8 -5.44 3.81 2.47
CA ILE A 8 -4.82 4.80 3.34
C ILE A 8 -4.40 4.06 4.60
N VAL A 9 -3.14 4.19 5.00
CA VAL A 9 -2.58 3.51 6.18
C VAL A 9 -1.84 4.51 7.06
N THR A 10 -1.71 4.20 8.35
CA THR A 10 -0.91 5.00 9.28
C THR A 10 0.55 4.52 9.28
N GLU A 11 1.50 5.38 9.66
CA GLU A 11 2.91 4.99 9.88
C GLU A 11 3.06 3.89 10.93
N ALA A 12 2.11 3.80 11.87
CA ALA A 12 2.07 2.72 12.85
C ALA A 12 1.95 1.32 12.21
N THR A 13 1.55 1.24 10.94
CA THR A 13 1.57 -0.02 10.19
C THR A 13 2.98 -0.25 9.63
N ASN A 14 3.53 -1.43 9.86
CA ASN A 14 4.83 -1.87 9.33
C ASN A 14 4.88 -1.99 7.79
N ILE A 15 3.86 -1.48 7.08
CA ILE A 15 3.74 -1.52 5.63
C ILE A 15 3.78 -0.12 4.99
N ALA A 16 3.82 0.95 5.79
CA ALA A 16 3.75 2.33 5.29
C ALA A 16 4.88 2.67 4.30
N ASP A 17 6.09 2.17 4.55
CA ASP A 17 7.22 2.35 3.63
C ASP A 17 7.02 1.60 2.31
N ASP A 18 6.50 0.37 2.35
CA ASP A 18 6.16 -0.36 1.12
C ASP A 18 5.06 0.37 0.34
N ILE A 19 4.05 0.96 1.00
CA ILE A 19 3.03 1.78 0.33
C ILE A 19 3.66 2.92 -0.48
N ARG A 20 4.62 3.63 0.11
CA ARG A 20 5.32 4.76 -0.54
C ARG A 20 6.19 4.29 -1.70
N ILE A 21 7.00 3.25 -1.49
CA ILE A 21 7.92 2.72 -2.49
C ILE A 21 7.16 2.26 -3.74
N TYR A 22 6.08 1.51 -3.53
CA TYR A 22 5.30 0.95 -4.62
C TYR A 22 4.23 1.91 -5.15
N LYS A 23 3.98 3.04 -4.47
CA LYS A 23 2.90 3.99 -4.82
C LYS A 23 1.54 3.28 -4.92
N SER A 24 1.26 2.41 -3.95
CA SER A 24 0.06 1.57 -3.92
C SER A 24 -1.08 2.12 -3.04
N GLY A 25 -0.86 3.29 -2.42
CA GLY A 25 -1.80 3.98 -1.57
C GLY A 25 -1.18 5.25 -0.96
N ILE A 26 -1.75 5.72 0.15
CA ILE A 26 -1.26 6.89 0.89
C ILE A 26 -0.94 6.46 2.32
N ALA A 27 0.18 6.96 2.85
CA ALA A 27 0.57 6.75 4.23
C ALA A 27 0.50 8.09 4.99
N ILE A 28 -0.14 8.08 6.16
CA ILE A 28 -0.36 9.25 7.03
C ILE A 28 0.33 9.05 8.39
N ALA A 29 0.73 10.12 9.07
CA ALA A 29 1.60 10.06 10.24
C ALA A 29 1.00 9.23 11.39
N ASP A 30 -0.28 9.43 11.71
CA ASP A 30 -1.05 8.69 12.73
C ASP A 30 -2.56 8.97 12.57
N ASN A 31 -3.40 8.69 13.59
CA ASN A 31 -4.83 9.01 13.75
C ASN A 31 -5.15 10.53 13.69
N ASN A 32 -4.65 11.22 12.69
CA ASN A 32 -4.90 12.62 12.40
C ASN A 32 -6.05 12.73 11.40
N VAL A 33 -7.20 13.21 11.88
CA VAL A 33 -8.41 13.39 11.07
C VAL A 33 -8.17 14.32 9.88
N SER A 34 -7.33 15.35 10.05
CA SER A 34 -7.02 16.30 8.97
C SER A 34 -6.22 15.63 7.85
N GLU A 35 -5.22 14.81 8.19
CA GLU A 35 -4.43 14.08 7.20
C GLU A 35 -5.26 13.01 6.49
N LEU A 36 -6.11 12.30 7.24
CA LEU A 36 -7.03 11.33 6.64
C LEU A 36 -7.99 12.02 5.66
N HIS A 37 -8.56 13.16 6.04
CA HIS A 37 -9.43 13.95 5.16
C HIS A 37 -8.70 14.38 3.88
N GLN A 38 -7.49 14.92 4.00
CA GLN A 38 -6.67 15.33 2.86
C GLN A 38 -6.33 14.14 1.95
N ALA A 39 -5.98 12.98 2.52
CA ALA A 39 -5.69 11.78 1.75
C ALA A 39 -6.93 11.25 1.00
N MET A 40 -8.11 11.31 1.62
CA MET A 40 -9.36 10.94 0.97
C MET A 40 -9.73 11.91 -0.16
N GLU A 41 -9.55 13.22 0.06
CA GLU A 41 -9.77 14.24 -0.97
C GLU A 41 -8.82 14.06 -2.15
N GLN A 42 -7.54 13.78 -1.89
CA GLN A 42 -6.55 13.46 -2.92
C GLN A 42 -6.99 12.26 -3.77
N LEU A 43 -7.35 11.13 -3.14
CA LEU A 43 -7.81 9.95 -3.88
C LEU A 43 -9.07 10.23 -4.70
N TYR A 44 -9.98 11.05 -4.19
CA TYR A 44 -11.18 11.46 -4.91
C TYR A 44 -10.86 12.31 -6.15
N VAL A 45 -9.97 13.29 -6.01
CA VAL A 45 -9.52 14.12 -7.15
C VAL A 45 -8.83 13.25 -8.20
N GLU A 46 -7.93 12.37 -7.79
CA GLU A 46 -7.22 11.47 -8.72
C GLU A 46 -8.17 10.52 -9.44
N TYR A 47 -9.16 9.96 -8.72
CA TYR A 47 -10.21 9.12 -9.33
C TYR A 47 -10.99 9.85 -10.42
N ASN A 48 -11.30 11.14 -10.21
CA ASN A 48 -12.03 11.94 -11.19
C ASN A 48 -11.19 12.28 -12.43
N GLN A 49 -9.85 12.28 -12.30
CA GLN A 49 -8.93 12.56 -13.40
C GLN A 49 -8.55 11.29 -14.18
N ALA A 50 -8.42 10.16 -13.50
CA ALA A 50 -8.11 8.86 -14.10
C ALA A 50 -8.57 7.70 -13.22
N PRO A 51 -8.84 6.51 -13.80
CA PRO A 51 -9.17 5.32 -13.00
C PRO A 51 -8.04 4.97 -12.03
N LEU A 52 -8.38 4.65 -10.78
CA LEU A 52 -7.44 4.22 -9.74
C LEU A 52 -6.81 2.83 -10.01
N ALA A 53 -6.88 2.34 -11.25
CA ALA A 53 -6.29 1.09 -11.69
C ALA A 53 -4.77 1.06 -11.47
N ILE A 54 -4.10 2.23 -11.46
CA ILE A 54 -2.66 2.31 -11.18
C ILE A 54 -2.34 1.86 -9.75
N TYR A 55 -3.12 2.29 -8.76
CA TYR A 55 -3.00 1.84 -7.36
C TYR A 55 -3.26 0.34 -7.23
N ALA A 56 -4.25 -0.17 -7.96
CA ALA A 56 -4.55 -1.59 -8.01
C ALA A 56 -3.36 -2.41 -8.53
N GLN A 57 -2.75 -1.96 -9.63
CA GLN A 57 -1.61 -2.62 -10.23
C GLN A 57 -0.39 -2.57 -9.30
N ASN A 58 -0.09 -1.39 -8.77
CA ASN A 58 1.01 -1.17 -7.85
C ASN A 58 0.88 -1.99 -6.57
N GLY A 59 -0.33 -2.06 -5.99
CA GLY A 59 -0.61 -2.88 -4.83
C GLY A 59 -0.43 -4.37 -5.08
N LYS A 60 -0.80 -4.85 -6.28
CA LYS A 60 -0.54 -6.25 -6.67
C LYS A 60 0.96 -6.52 -6.82
N THR A 61 1.72 -5.59 -7.38
CA THR A 61 3.18 -5.69 -7.48
C THR A 61 3.82 -5.76 -6.09
N MET A 62 3.46 -4.85 -5.18
CA MET A 62 3.94 -4.84 -3.79
C MET A 62 3.68 -6.20 -3.11
N LEU A 63 2.46 -6.71 -3.20
CA LEU A 63 2.10 -8.00 -2.60
C LEU A 63 2.90 -9.16 -3.19
N ARG A 64 3.10 -9.16 -4.52
CA ARG A 64 3.86 -10.21 -5.20
C ARG A 64 5.32 -10.24 -4.75
N GLU A 65 5.95 -9.09 -4.56
CA GLU A 65 7.37 -8.99 -4.26
C GLU A 65 7.70 -9.11 -2.77
N LYS A 66 6.80 -8.63 -1.89
CA LYS A 66 7.08 -8.54 -0.45
C LYS A 66 6.34 -9.57 0.39
N PHE A 67 5.13 -9.94 -0.01
CA PHE A 67 4.17 -10.66 0.85
C PHE A 67 3.66 -11.97 0.23
N TYR A 68 4.17 -12.36 -0.94
CA TYR A 68 3.75 -13.58 -1.61
C TYR A 68 4.32 -14.82 -0.93
N TRP A 69 3.50 -15.87 -0.78
CA TRP A 69 3.85 -17.01 0.06
C TRP A 69 5.16 -17.71 -0.34
N PRO A 70 5.42 -18.00 -1.63
CA PRO A 70 6.73 -18.52 -2.06
C PRO A 70 7.92 -17.66 -1.64
N VAL A 71 7.79 -16.32 -1.72
CA VAL A 71 8.86 -15.38 -1.30
C VAL A 71 9.07 -15.45 0.22
N LEU A 72 7.99 -15.53 0.99
CA LEU A 72 8.08 -15.61 2.45
C LEU A 72 8.68 -16.94 2.91
N VAL A 73 8.27 -18.05 2.30
CA VAL A 73 8.81 -19.38 2.60
C VAL A 73 10.32 -19.43 2.37
N GLU A 74 10.81 -18.90 1.24
CA GLU A 74 12.25 -18.82 0.95
C GLU A 74 13.01 -18.02 2.02
N LYS A 75 12.49 -16.86 2.45
CA LYS A 75 13.09 -16.06 3.52
C LYS A 75 13.10 -16.76 4.88
N PHE A 76 12.06 -17.54 5.18
CA PHE A 76 12.04 -18.33 6.42
C PHE A 76 13.07 -19.45 6.38
N GLU A 77 13.21 -20.16 5.25
CA GLU A 77 14.24 -21.18 5.06
C GLU A 77 15.66 -20.61 5.23
N GLU A 78 15.92 -19.41 4.71
CA GLU A 78 17.21 -18.72 4.91
C GLU A 78 17.51 -18.41 6.37
N LEU A 79 16.50 -18.08 7.17
CA LEU A 79 16.68 -17.69 8.57
C LEU A 79 17.01 -18.88 9.50
N TYR A 80 16.62 -20.09 9.10
CA TYR A 80 16.80 -21.32 9.89
C TYR A 80 17.92 -22.24 9.36
N ARG A 81 18.64 -21.82 8.31
CA ARG A 81 19.88 -22.47 7.85
C ARG A 81 21.10 -21.93 8.59
#